data_AF-A0A7C3Z5X9-F1
#
_entry.id   AF-A0A7C3Z5X9-F1
#
_cell.length_a   1.000
_cell.length_b   1.000
_cell.length_c   1.000
_cell.angle_alpha   90.00
_cell.angle_beta   90.00
_cell.angle_gamma   90.00
#
_symmetry.space_group_name_H-M   'P 1'
#
loop_
_entity.id
_entity.type
_entity.pdbx_description
1 polymer ?
#
loop_
_entity_poly.entity_id
_entity_poly.type
_entity_poly.pdbx_seq_one_letter_code
_entity_poly.pdbx_strand_id
1 'polypeptide(L)' 'MTKSEARKILDIMATVDDTCYYCVAKLFLLFSRHFPEYKTLAQEVYFEITNLDLDAVNAALKEDEKEKFNLVYQ' A
#
# COMPACT_ATOMS: atom_id res chain seq x y z
N MET A 1 -0.74 15.76 -11.86
CA MET A 1 -0.88 14.35 -12.26
C MET A 1 -2.32 14.14 -12.68
N THR A 2 -2.56 13.40 -13.77
CA THR A 2 -3.89 12.95 -14.22
C THR A 2 -4.20 11.56 -13.68
N LYS A 3 -5.47 11.12 -13.74
CA LYS A 3 -5.86 9.75 -13.35
C LYS A 3 -5.07 8.68 -14.13
N SER A 4 -4.77 8.91 -15.41
CA SER A 4 -3.98 7.97 -16.23
C SER A 4 -2.53 7.87 -15.78
N GLU A 5 -1.90 9.00 -15.46
CA GLU A 5 -0.53 9.02 -14.93
C GLU A 5 -0.44 8.35 -13.55
N ALA A 6 -1.42 8.62 -12.67
CA ALA A 6 -1.52 7.98 -11.36
C ALA A 6 -1.61 6.46 -11.47
N ARG A 7 -2.45 5.95 -12.38
CA ARG A 7 -2.57 4.51 -12.65
C ARG A 7 -1.25 3.88 -13.09
N LYS A 8 -0.54 4.50 -14.06
CA LYS A 8 0.76 4.01 -14.53
C LYS A 8 1.79 3.93 -13.41
N ILE A 9 1.82 4.93 -12.53
CA ILE A 9 2.73 4.93 -11.38
C ILE A 9 2.39 3.77 -10.43
N LEU A 10 1.11 3.56 -10.11
CA LEU A 10 0.66 2.45 -9.27
C LEU A 10 1.00 1.09 -9.89
N ASP A 11 0.79 0.92 -11.20
CA ASP A 11 1.15 -0.30 -11.93
C ASP A 11 2.66 -0.59 -11.84
N ILE A 12 3.52 0.45 -11.93
CA ILE A 12 4.97 0.31 -11.74
C ILE A 12 5.31 -0.04 -10.28
N MET A 13 4.66 0.59 -9.30
CA MET A 13 4.90 0.25 -7.88
C MET A 13 4.50 -1.18 -7.55
N ALA A 14 3.52 -1.74 -8.26
CA ALA A 14 3.09 -3.11 -8.06
C ALA A 14 4.14 -4.15 -8.52
N THR A 15 5.11 -3.78 -9.36
CA THR A 15 6.17 -4.70 -9.80
C THR A 15 7.39 -4.71 -8.87
N VAL A 16 7.32 -4.04 -7.71
CA VAL A 16 8.46 -3.94 -6.79
C VAL A 16 8.68 -5.28 -6.07
N ASP A 17 9.93 -5.73 -6.08
CA ASP A 17 10.48 -6.83 -5.27
C ASP A 17 9.65 -8.12 -5.36
N ASP A 18 9.57 -8.66 -6.58
CA ASP A 18 8.88 -9.92 -6.92
C ASP A 18 7.43 -9.97 -6.38
N THR A 19 6.72 -8.84 -6.45
CA THR A 19 5.30 -8.72 -6.03
C THR A 19 5.02 -8.99 -4.56
N CYS A 20 5.97 -8.72 -3.65
CA CYS A 20 5.70 -8.80 -2.21
C CYS A 20 4.54 -7.86 -1.81
N TYR A 21 3.37 -8.44 -1.53
CA TYR A 21 2.13 -7.70 -1.29
C TYR A 21 2.23 -6.68 -0.16
N TYR A 22 3.00 -6.99 0.90
CA TYR A 22 3.23 -6.05 2.01
C TYR A 22 4.13 -4.87 1.62
N CYS A 23 5.15 -5.10 0.78
CA CYS A 23 6.00 -4.03 0.25
C CYS A 23 5.20 -3.11 -0.67
N VAL A 24 4.41 -3.70 -1.59
CA VAL A 24 3.51 -2.96 -2.48
C VAL A 24 2.48 -2.16 -1.66
N ALA A 25 1.89 -2.75 -0.62
CA ALA A 25 0.94 -2.05 0.25
C ALA A 25 1.56 -0.80 0.90
N LYS A 26 2.80 -0.89 1.41
CA LYS A 26 3.49 0.28 2.00
C LYS A 26 3.69 1.41 0.98
N LEU A 27 4.04 1.09 -0.26
CA LEU A 27 4.19 2.07 -1.34
C LEU A 27 2.85 2.70 -1.72
N PHE A 28 1.79 1.90 -1.84
CA PHE A 28 0.45 2.38 -2.15
C PHE A 28 -0.14 3.27 -1.04
N LEU A 29 0.10 2.92 0.22
CA LEU A 29 -0.28 3.74 1.37
C LEU A 29 0.51 5.05 1.40
N LEU A 30 1.81 5.02 1.09
CA LEU A 30 2.62 6.23 0.96
C LEU A 30 2.11 7.12 -0.18
N PHE A 31 1.84 6.54 -1.34
CA PHE A 31 1.25 7.24 -2.48
C PHE A 31 -0.08 7.91 -2.09
N SER A 32 -0.97 7.19 -1.42
CA SER A 32 -2.28 7.72 -0.98
C SER A 32 -2.17 8.84 0.05
N ARG A 33 -1.08 8.91 0.83
CA ARG A 33 -0.82 10.02 1.77
C ARG A 33 -0.36 11.29 1.05
N HIS A 34 0.45 11.14 0.00
CA HIS A 34 0.95 12.28 -0.79
C HIS A 34 -0.04 12.75 -1.85
N PHE A 35 -0.90 11.86 -2.35
CA PHE A 35 -1.91 12.14 -3.37
C PHE A 35 -3.29 11.61 -2.96
N PRO A 36 -3.93 12.24 -1.95
CA PRO A 36 -5.18 11.74 -1.36
C PRO A 36 -6.35 11.66 -2.34
N GLU A 37 -6.37 12.49 -3.39
CA GLU A 37 -7.37 12.46 -4.46
C GLU A 37 -7.35 11.15 -5.27
N TYR A 38 -6.25 10.39 -5.21
CA TYR A 38 -6.11 9.09 -5.87
C TYR A 38 -6.19 7.90 -4.90
N LYS A 39 -6.62 8.11 -3.65
CA LYS A 39 -6.72 7.04 -2.65
C LYS A 39 -7.58 5.87 -3.15
N THR A 40 -8.77 6.15 -3.68
CA THR A 40 -9.68 5.10 -4.19
C THR A 40 -9.05 4.34 -5.35
N LEU A 41 -8.35 5.04 -6.25
CA LEU A 41 -7.63 4.39 -7.36
C LEU A 41 -6.52 3.46 -6.85
N ALA A 42 -5.76 3.88 -5.83
CA ALA A 42 -4.74 3.02 -5.23
C ALA A 42 -5.36 1.76 -4.61
N GLN A 43 -6.50 1.88 -3.93
CA GLN A 43 -7.23 0.74 -3.36
C GLN A 43 -7.71 -0.23 -4.45
N GLU A 44 -8.31 0.29 -5.53
CA GLU A 44 -8.77 -0.49 -6.68
C GLU A 44 -7.61 -1.28 -7.32
N VAL A 45 -6.50 -0.60 -7.64
CA VAL A 45 -5.35 -1.23 -8.30
C VAL A 45 -4.69 -2.28 -7.40
N TYR A 46 -4.60 -2.01 -6.09
CA TYR A 46 -4.04 -2.98 -5.15
C TYR A 46 -4.91 -4.23 -5.07
N PHE A 47 -6.23 -4.07 -5.03
CA PHE A 47 -7.16 -5.20 -5.02
C PHE A 47 -7.09 -6.00 -6.33
N GLU A 48 -7.03 -5.34 -7.49
CA GLU A 48 -6.91 -6.00 -8.81
C GLU A 48 -5.69 -6.93 -8.89
N ILE A 49 -4.57 -6.55 -8.26
CA ILE A 49 -3.29 -7.28 -8.38
C ILE A 49 -3.13 -8.35 -7.31
N THR A 50 -3.66 -8.10 -6.10
CA THR A 50 -3.36 -8.93 -4.92
C THR A 50 -4.58 -9.69 -4.40
N ASN A 51 -5.79 -9.30 -4.81
CA ASN A 51 -7.06 -9.75 -4.24
C ASN A 51 -7.19 -9.50 -2.72
N LEU A 52 -6.48 -8.48 -2.21
CA LEU A 52 -6.50 -8.06 -0.81
C LEU A 52 -7.00 -6.62 -0.67
N ASP A 53 -7.70 -6.33 0.43
CA ASP A 53 -8.11 -4.97 0.77
C ASP A 53 -6.94 -4.19 1.38
N LEU A 54 -6.60 -3.04 0.78
CA LEU A 54 -5.45 -2.24 1.19
C LEU A 54 -5.61 -1.66 2.60
N ASP A 55 -6.84 -1.31 3.01
CA ASP A 55 -7.10 -0.75 4.35
C ASP A 55 -7.01 -1.84 5.42
N ALA A 56 -7.44 -3.07 5.13
CA ALA A 56 -7.24 -4.23 5.99
C ALA A 56 -5.75 -4.57 6.15
N VAL A 57 -4.97 -4.54 5.06
CA VAL A 57 -3.51 -4.75 5.12
C VAL A 57 -2.83 -3.64 5.94
N ASN A 58 -3.26 -2.39 5.79
CA ASN A 58 -2.76 -1.27 6.60
C ASN A 58 -3.05 -1.44 8.10
N ALA A 59 -4.22 -1.99 8.45
CA ALA A 59 -4.55 -2.29 9.84
C ALA A 59 -3.59 -3.35 10.41
N ALA A 60 -3.37 -4.45 9.68
CA ALA A 60 -2.45 -5.51 10.08
C ALA A 60 -0.99 -5.03 10.21
N LEU A 61 -0.53 -4.18 9.28
CA LEU A 61 0.82 -3.59 9.35
C LEU A 61 1.04 -2.75 10.61
N LYS A 62 0.02 -1.99 11.05
CA LYS A 62 0.11 -1.19 12.28
C LYS A 62 0.11 -2.03 13.55
N GLU A 63 -0.50 -3.21 13.53
CA GLU A 63 -0.48 -4.14 14.65
C GLU A 63 0.91 -4.78 14.81
N ASP A 64 1.50 -5.24 13.70
CA ASP A 64 2.88 -5.78 13.66
C ASP A 64 3.91 -4.73 14.13
N GLU A 65 3.79 -3.47 13.70
CA GLU A 65 4.67 -2.38 14.16
C GLU A 65 4.56 -2.11 15.66
N LYS A 66 3.33 -2.17 16.23
CA LYS A 66 3.12 -2.02 17.68
C LYS A 66 3.72 -3.18 18.47
N GLU A 67 3.57 -4.40 17.97
CA GLU A 67 4.12 -5.59 18.62
C GLU A 67 5.65 -5.56 18.63
N LYS A 68 6.27 -5.23 17.49
CA LYS A 68 7.73 -5.05 17.39
C LYS A 68 8.24 -3.95 18.32
N PHE A 69 7.52 -2.83 18.43
CA PHE A 69 7.87 -1.77 19.37
C PHE A 69 7.86 -2.28 20.81
N ASN A 70 6.80 -2.99 21.22
CA ASN A 70 6.70 -3.51 22.59
C ASN A 70 7.79 -4.52 22.92
N LEU A 71 8.21 -5.35 21.98
CA LEU A 71 9.28 -6.34 22.19
C LEU A 71 10.68 -5.73 22.32
N VAL A 72 10.92 -4.54 21.75
CA VAL A 72 12.24 -3.87 21.79
C VAL A 72 12.43 -3.03 23.05
N TYR A 73 11.33 -2.57 23.66
CA TYR A 73 11.36 -1.63 24.79
C TYR A 73 10.76 -2.19 26.09
N GLN A 74 10.60 -3.52 26.19
CA GLN A 74 10.35 -4.27 27.43
C GLN A 74 11.65 -4.84 27.97
#